data_AF-A0A2C9KRD9-F1
#
_entry.id   AF-A0A2C9KRD9-F1
#
_cell.length_a   1.000
_cell.length_b   1.000
_cell.length_c   1.000
_cell.angle_alpha   90.00
_cell.angle_beta   90.00
_cell.angle_gamma   90.00
#
_symmetry.space_group_name_H-M   'P 1'
#
loop_
_entity.id
_entity.type
_entity.pdbx_description
1 polymer ?
#
loop_
_entity_poly.entity_id
_entity_poly.type
_entity_poly.pdbx_seq_one_letter_code
_entity_poly.pdbx_strand_id
1 'polypeptide(L)'
;MQQDQMERYMTKYLVYSLLWSMSGDSRIKVRQELGDFIRSITTIPMPPQANVAIIDFEVSTSGEWVAWQSKVPQVEVETHKVAAPDVVIPTIDTVRHESLLYTWLAEHKPLVLCGPPGSGKTMTLFSALRALPDMEVSVDFIQCSESIA
;
A
#
# COMPACT_ATOMS: atom_id res chain seq x y z
N MET A 1 8.15 5.58 -24.28
CA MET A 1 8.02 6.53 -23.15
C MET A 1 8.88 7.74 -23.49
N GLN A 2 8.32 8.96 -23.53
CA GLN A 2 9.13 10.17 -23.77
C GLN A 2 10.04 10.42 -22.56
N GLN A 3 11.28 10.86 -22.77
CA GLN A 3 12.28 11.03 -21.72
C GLN A 3 11.77 11.92 -20.57
N ASP A 4 11.08 13.01 -20.89
CA ASP A 4 10.46 13.92 -19.92
C ASP A 4 9.36 13.26 -19.06
N GLN A 5 8.64 12.27 -19.60
CA GLN A 5 7.64 11.52 -18.84
C GLN A 5 8.32 10.59 -17.85
N MET A 6 9.40 9.93 -18.27
CA MET A 6 10.17 9.02 -17.44
C MET A 6 10.84 9.77 -16.28
N GLU A 7 11.43 10.94 -16.51
CA GLU A 7 12.01 11.77 -15.45
C GLU A 7 10.99 12.22 -14.41
N ARG A 8 9.81 12.67 -14.86
CA ARG A 8 8.68 13.03 -13.97
C ARG A 8 8.20 11.85 -13.15
N TYR A 9 8.09 10.68 -13.76
CA TYR A 9 7.70 9.46 -13.09
C TYR A 9 8.73 9.05 -12.03
N MET A 10 10.01 8.93 -12.41
CA MET A 10 11.07 8.45 -11.52
C MET A 10 11.27 9.35 -10.30
N THR A 11 11.25 10.68 -10.47
CA THR A 11 11.42 11.61 -9.35
C THR A 11 10.28 11.51 -8.34
N LYS A 12 9.02 11.45 -8.79
CA LYS A 12 7.86 11.26 -7.91
C LYS A 12 7.85 9.87 -7.28
N TYR A 13 8.19 8.83 -8.05
CA TYR A 13 8.22 7.45 -7.56
C TYR A 13 9.33 7.22 -6.52
N LEU A 14 10.47 7.92 -6.64
CA LEU A 14 11.53 7.92 -5.64
C LEU A 14 11.02 8.46 -4.29
N VAL A 15 10.29 9.57 -4.30
CA VAL A 15 9.66 10.14 -3.09
C VAL A 15 8.69 9.14 -2.46
N TYR A 16 7.83 8.54 -3.28
CA TYR A 16 6.90 7.50 -2.83
C TYR A 16 7.64 6.32 -2.19
N SER A 17 8.69 5.83 -2.84
CA SER A 17 9.49 4.69 -2.37
C SER A 17 10.19 4.99 -1.04
N LEU A 18 10.78 6.18 -0.89
CA LEU A 18 11.44 6.62 0.36
C LEU A 18 10.45 6.66 1.53
N LEU A 19 9.25 7.20 1.29
CA LEU A 19 8.21 7.30 2.30
C LEU A 19 7.79 5.91 2.79
N TRP A 20 7.57 4.97 1.88
CA TRP A 20 7.22 3.58 2.22
C TRP A 20 8.35 2.80 2.85
N SER A 21 9.59 2.99 2.41
CA SER A 21 10.73 2.27 2.99
C SER A 21 11.03 2.70 4.42
N MET A 22 10.80 3.98 4.75
CA MET A 22 11.13 4.52 6.09
C MET A 22 9.95 4.51 7.07
N SER A 23 8.71 4.58 6.58
CA SER A 23 7.53 4.69 7.44
C SER A 23 6.47 3.61 7.20
N GLY A 24 6.78 2.61 6.37
CA GLY A 24 5.87 1.51 6.04
C GLY A 24 5.46 0.64 7.23
N ASP A 25 6.29 0.54 8.25
CA ASP A 25 6.01 -0.18 9.52
C ASP A 25 5.43 0.74 10.62
N SER A 26 5.50 2.05 10.38
CA SER A 26 5.23 3.07 11.39
C SER A 26 3.74 3.42 11.47
N ARG A 27 3.34 4.04 12.59
CA ARG A 27 1.96 4.53 12.79
C ARG A 27 1.61 5.65 11.81
N ILE A 28 0.33 5.82 11.52
CA ILE A 28 -0.18 6.84 10.58
C ILE A 28 0.35 8.26 10.84
N LYS A 29 0.49 8.66 12.11
CA LYS A 29 1.03 9.97 12.49
C LYS A 29 2.47 10.18 12.02
N VAL A 30 3.33 9.18 12.21
CA VAL A 30 4.74 9.24 11.79
C VAL A 30 4.84 9.30 10.26
N ARG A 31 3.95 8.60 9.55
CA ARG A 31 3.88 8.67 8.08
C ARG A 31 3.49 10.07 7.60
N GLN A 32 2.57 10.73 8.30
CA GLN A 32 2.16 12.11 8.01
C GLN A 32 3.31 13.09 8.26
N GLU A 33 3.95 13.01 9.43
CA GLU A 33 5.10 13.85 9.80
C GLU A 33 6.25 13.71 8.79
N LEU A 34 6.58 12.48 8.38
CA LEU A 34 7.61 12.24 7.37
C LEU A 34 7.19 12.80 6.00
N GLY A 35 5.92 12.67 5.61
CA GLY A 35 5.40 13.24 4.38
C GLY A 35 5.49 14.76 4.36
N ASP A 36 5.13 15.41 5.47
CA ASP A 36 5.21 16.86 5.61
C ASP A 36 6.67 17.34 5.63
N PHE A 37 7.58 16.57 6.26
CA PHE A 37 9.01 16.83 6.18
C PHE A 37 9.53 16.77 4.74
N ILE A 38 9.20 15.71 3.98
CA ILE A 38 9.61 15.57 2.58
C ILE A 38 9.05 16.72 1.72
N ARG A 39 7.79 17.13 1.94
CA ARG A 39 7.20 18.31 1.28
C ARG A 39 7.98 19.59 1.57
N SER A 40 8.54 19.73 2.77
CA SER A 40 9.27 20.95 3.17
C SER A 40 10.68 21.05 2.57
N ILE A 41 11.33 19.91 2.28
CA ILE A 41 12.74 19.89 1.84
C ILE A 41 12.91 19.69 0.33
N THR A 42 11.93 19.11 -0.35
CA THR A 42 12.06 18.75 -1.77
C THR A 42 11.51 19.83 -2.70
N THR A 43 12.08 19.92 -3.90
CA THR A 43 11.59 20.77 -4.99
C THR A 43 10.71 20.03 -5.99
N ILE A 44 10.42 18.74 -5.72
CA ILE A 44 9.64 17.87 -6.60
C ILE A 44 8.16 18.26 -6.52
N PRO A 45 7.43 18.36 -7.65
CA PRO A 45 6.01 18.66 -7.63
C PRO A 45 5.19 17.65 -6.80
N MET A 46 4.64 18.10 -5.69
CA MET A 46 3.85 17.31 -4.74
C MET A 46 2.36 17.24 -5.14
N PRO A 47 1.60 16.27 -4.61
CA PRO A 47 0.16 16.21 -4.86
C PRO A 47 -0.52 17.51 -4.43
N PRO A 48 -1.48 18.05 -5.23
CA PRO A 48 -2.05 19.39 -5.04
C PRO A 48 -2.89 19.53 -3.75
N GLN A 49 -3.30 18.41 -3.15
CA GLN A 49 -4.09 18.37 -1.93
C GLN A 49 -3.17 18.32 -0.71
N ALA A 50 -2.70 19.49 -0.27
CA ALA A 50 -1.78 19.61 0.87
C ALA A 50 -2.33 19.01 2.17
N ASN A 51 -3.66 19.02 2.37
CA ASN A 51 -4.33 18.47 3.55
C ASN A 51 -4.40 16.94 3.57
N VAL A 52 -4.04 16.26 2.49
CA VAL A 52 -4.06 14.80 2.38
C VAL A 52 -2.62 14.30 2.47
N ALA A 53 -2.40 13.19 3.18
CA ALA A 53 -1.06 12.62 3.33
C ALA A 53 -0.53 12.08 2.00
N ILE A 54 0.77 12.19 1.74
CA ILE A 54 1.39 11.72 0.49
C ILE A 54 1.16 10.21 0.27
N ILE A 55 1.12 9.42 1.35
CA ILE A 55 0.82 7.97 1.33
C ILE A 55 -0.56 7.63 0.74
N ASP A 56 -1.48 8.59 0.68
CA ASP A 56 -2.82 8.40 0.11
C ASP A 56 -2.85 8.71 -1.40
N PHE A 57 -1.68 8.96 -2.00
CA PHE A 57 -1.47 9.04 -3.43
C PHE A 57 -0.55 7.91 -3.94
N GLU A 58 -0.76 7.56 -5.19
CA GLU A 58 0.12 6.72 -6.00
C GLU A 58 0.66 7.56 -7.15
N VAL A 59 1.84 7.19 -7.66
CA VAL A 59 2.38 7.78 -8.89
C VAL A 59 1.98 6.89 -10.06
N SER A 60 1.14 7.41 -10.95
CA SER A 60 0.74 6.69 -12.17
C SER A 60 1.93 6.57 -13.13
N THR A 61 1.87 5.61 -14.07
CA THR A 61 2.87 5.48 -15.15
C THR A 61 2.94 6.71 -16.08
N SER A 62 1.94 7.59 -16.04
CA SER A 62 1.98 8.91 -16.70
C SER A 62 2.84 9.94 -15.96
N GLY A 63 3.32 9.61 -14.76
CA GLY A 63 4.10 10.49 -13.91
C GLY A 63 3.25 11.48 -13.13
N GLU A 64 1.98 11.18 -12.83
CA GLU A 64 1.09 12.05 -12.07
C GLU A 64 0.66 11.44 -10.74
N TRP A 65 0.35 12.29 -9.77
CA TRP A 65 -0.16 11.84 -8.47
C TRP A 65 -1.65 11.55 -8.60
N VAL A 66 -2.05 10.33 -8.21
CA VAL A 66 -3.44 9.87 -8.26
C VAL A 66 -3.85 9.41 -6.87
N ALA A 67 -4.99 9.89 -6.37
CA ALA A 67 -5.47 9.51 -5.05
C ALA A 67 -5.88 8.03 -5.02
N TRP A 68 -5.43 7.27 -4.01
CA TRP A 68 -5.82 5.87 -3.82
C TRP A 68 -7.33 5.68 -3.74
N GLN A 69 -8.05 6.67 -3.21
CA GLN A 69 -9.51 6.67 -3.14
C GLN A 69 -10.17 6.51 -4.52
N SER A 70 -9.56 7.02 -5.58
CA SER A 70 -10.07 6.86 -6.96
C SER A 70 -9.89 5.44 -7.52
N LYS A 71 -9.01 4.64 -6.91
CA LYS A 71 -8.75 3.25 -7.28
C LYS A 71 -9.54 2.24 -6.45
N VAL A 72 -10.23 2.67 -5.40
CA VAL A 72 -11.07 1.76 -4.60
C VAL A 72 -12.32 1.43 -5.42
N PRO A 73 -12.54 0.15 -5.82
CA PRO A 73 -13.74 -0.22 -6.54
C PRO A 73 -14.95 -0.06 -5.61
N GLN A 74 -15.98 0.63 -6.10
CA GLN A 74 -17.24 0.71 -5.38
C GLN A 74 -17.95 -0.64 -5.52
N VAL A 75 -17.81 -1.48 -4.50
CA VAL A 75 -18.55 -2.73 -4.41
C VAL A 75 -19.95 -2.40 -3.92
N GLU A 76 -20.95 -2.48 -4.79
CA GLU A 76 -22.36 -2.54 -4.39
C GLU A 76 -22.58 -3.88 -3.68
N VAL A 77 -22.41 -3.91 -2.36
CA VAL A 77 -22.69 -5.10 -1.57
C VAL A 77 -24.20 -5.25 -1.50
N GLU A 78 -24.75 -6.25 -2.20
CA GLU A 78 -26.14 -6.63 -2.04
C GLU A 78 -26.37 -6.98 -0.55
N THR A 79 -27.35 -6.33 0.07
CA THR A 79 -27.59 -6.30 1.53
C THR A 79 -27.70 -7.67 2.21
N HIS A 80 -27.89 -8.75 1.44
CA HIS A 80 -27.98 -10.12 1.92
C HIS A 80 -26.62 -10.84 2.10
N LYS A 81 -25.49 -10.25 1.68
CA LYS A 81 -24.13 -10.83 1.82
C LYS A 81 -23.18 -10.04 2.73
N VAL A 82 -23.63 -8.93 3.31
CA VAL A 82 -22.80 -7.99 4.08
C VAL A 82 -22.12 -8.63 5.31
N ALA A 83 -22.68 -9.72 5.85
CA ALA A 83 -22.15 -10.43 7.01
C ALA A 83 -21.41 -11.74 6.66
N ALA A 84 -21.24 -12.06 5.38
CA ALA A 84 -20.50 -13.25 4.99
C ALA A 84 -18.99 -13.01 5.22
N PRO A 85 -18.26 -13.94 5.89
CA PRO A 85 -16.83 -13.79 6.15
C PRO A 85 -15.96 -13.72 4.89
N ASP A 86 -16.54 -14.04 3.72
CA ASP A 86 -15.86 -14.07 2.42
C ASP A 86 -15.96 -12.74 1.65
N VAL A 87 -16.73 -11.76 2.14
CA VAL A 87 -16.86 -10.45 1.49
C VAL A 87 -15.81 -9.49 2.05
N VAL A 88 -14.71 -9.34 1.31
CA VAL A 88 -13.68 -8.34 1.59
C VAL A 88 -14.16 -6.99 1.06
N ILE A 89 -14.51 -6.06 1.95
CA ILE A 89 -14.83 -4.69 1.55
C ILE A 89 -13.49 -3.98 1.23
N PRO A 90 -13.24 -3.58 -0.02
CA PRO A 90 -12.00 -2.91 -0.38
C PRO A 90 -12.00 -1.52 0.25
N THR A 91 -11.11 -1.32 1.23
CA THR A 91 -10.81 0.01 1.78
C THR A 91 -9.59 0.60 1.09
N ILE A 92 -9.37 1.91 1.26
CA ILE A 92 -8.14 2.60 0.80
C ILE A 92 -6.90 1.86 1.33
N ASP A 93 -6.92 1.44 2.59
CA ASP A 93 -5.83 0.68 3.18
C ASP A 93 -5.62 -0.66 2.49
N THR A 94 -6.68 -1.40 2.17
CA THR A 94 -6.55 -2.72 1.55
C THR A 94 -5.90 -2.61 0.16
N VAL A 95 -6.41 -1.72 -0.68
CA VAL A 95 -5.90 -1.53 -2.06
C VAL A 95 -4.44 -1.06 -2.04
N ARG A 96 -4.10 -0.16 -1.12
CA ARG A 96 -2.75 0.38 -0.97
C ARG A 96 -1.74 -0.67 -0.52
N HIS A 97 -2.06 -1.45 0.51
CA HIS A 97 -1.15 -2.50 1.00
C HIS A 97 -1.07 -3.68 0.01
N GLU A 98 -2.15 -3.99 -0.69
CA GLU A 98 -2.17 -5.02 -1.74
C GLU A 98 -1.23 -4.65 -2.89
N SER A 99 -1.25 -3.40 -3.38
CA SER A 99 -0.34 -2.94 -4.42
C SER A 99 1.13 -2.99 -3.98
N LEU A 100 1.42 -2.65 -2.73
CA LEU A 100 2.77 -2.76 -2.19
C LEU A 100 3.20 -4.23 -2.17
N LEU A 101 2.40 -5.11 -1.56
CA LEU A 101 2.65 -6.55 -1.50
C LEU A 101 2.88 -7.17 -2.88
N TYR A 102 2.03 -6.84 -3.85
CA TYR A 102 2.18 -7.29 -5.23
C TYR A 102 3.58 -6.95 -5.79
N THR A 103 4.09 -5.75 -5.52
CA THR A 103 5.40 -5.30 -5.99
C THR A 103 6.54 -6.16 -5.41
N TRP A 104 6.51 -6.44 -4.10
CA TRP A 104 7.52 -7.28 -3.44
C TRP A 104 7.44 -8.75 -3.87
N LEU A 105 6.21 -9.27 -3.99
CA LEU A 105 5.95 -10.63 -4.42
C LEU A 105 6.40 -10.83 -5.87
N ALA A 106 6.10 -9.91 -6.78
CA ALA A 106 6.52 -9.98 -8.19
C ALA A 106 8.04 -9.99 -8.37
N GLU A 107 8.79 -9.40 -7.42
CA GLU A 107 10.26 -9.46 -7.39
C GLU A 107 10.82 -10.69 -6.66
N HIS A 108 9.97 -11.62 -6.20
CA HIS A 108 10.34 -12.79 -5.39
C HIS A 108 11.15 -12.42 -4.13
N LYS A 109 10.84 -11.28 -3.50
CA LYS A 109 11.52 -10.83 -2.28
C LYS A 109 10.79 -11.30 -1.02
N PRO A 110 11.52 -11.75 0.02
CA PRO A 110 10.91 -12.12 1.29
C PRO A 110 10.32 -10.87 1.96
N LEU A 111 9.11 -11.00 2.48
CA LEU A 111 8.40 -9.94 3.20
C LEU A 111 7.80 -10.50 4.49
N VAL A 112 7.71 -9.65 5.53
CA VAL A 112 7.11 -10.01 6.81
C VAL A 112 5.96 -9.06 7.09
N LEU A 113 4.76 -9.64 7.29
CA LEU A 113 3.59 -8.89 7.72
C LEU A 113 3.46 -8.95 9.25
N CYS A 114 3.78 -7.85 9.91
CA CYS A 114 3.64 -7.69 11.37
C CYS A 114 2.35 -6.95 11.73
N GLY A 115 1.69 -7.35 12.82
CA GLY A 115 0.52 -6.65 13.35
C GLY A 115 -0.30 -7.51 14.31
N PRO A 116 -1.23 -6.94 15.07
CA PRO A 116 -2.04 -7.68 16.05
C PRO A 116 -2.91 -8.77 15.37
N PRO A 117 -3.34 -9.80 16.12
CA PRO A 117 -4.27 -10.81 15.58
C PRO A 117 -5.55 -10.14 15.08
N GLY A 118 -6.09 -10.61 13.96
CA GLY A 118 -7.29 -10.05 13.33
C GLY A 118 -7.08 -8.79 12.48
N SER A 119 -5.84 -8.29 12.31
CA SER A 119 -5.57 -7.07 11.53
C SER A 119 -5.64 -7.24 10.00
N GLY A 120 -6.22 -8.32 9.48
CA GLY A 120 -6.39 -8.55 8.05
C GLY A 120 -5.15 -8.98 7.25
N LYS A 121 -3.96 -9.15 7.87
CA LYS A 121 -2.69 -9.49 7.18
C LYS A 121 -2.81 -10.69 6.23
N THR A 122 -3.33 -11.80 6.73
CA THR A 122 -3.51 -13.04 5.98
C THR A 122 -4.46 -12.83 4.79
N MET A 123 -5.54 -12.09 5.01
CA MET A 123 -6.53 -11.78 3.98
C MET A 123 -5.93 -10.88 2.88
N THR A 124 -5.18 -9.84 3.26
CA THR A 124 -4.52 -8.95 2.30
C THR A 124 -3.42 -9.68 1.52
N LEU A 125 -2.67 -10.57 2.16
CA LEU A 125 -1.69 -11.42 1.48
C LEU A 125 -2.35 -12.32 0.44
N PHE A 126 -3.42 -13.03 0.82
CA PHE A 126 -4.15 -13.88 -0.13
C PHE A 126 -4.80 -13.07 -1.27
N SER A 127 -5.26 -11.84 -1.00
CA SER A 127 -5.76 -10.93 -2.04
C SER A 127 -4.66 -10.63 -3.08
N ALA A 128 -3.48 -10.22 -2.61
CA ALA A 128 -2.32 -9.95 -3.46
C ALA A 128 -1.84 -11.19 -4.23
N LEU A 129 -1.86 -12.37 -3.61
CA LEU A 129 -1.48 -13.63 -4.24
C LEU A 129 -2.45 -14.05 -5.36
N ARG A 130 -3.75 -13.78 -5.23
CA ARG A 130 -4.73 -14.04 -6.30
C ARG A 130 -4.44 -13.25 -7.57
N ALA A 131 -3.79 -12.09 -7.45
CA ALA A 131 -3.32 -11.30 -8.59
C ALA A 131 -2.06 -11.88 -9.27
N LEU A 132 -1.41 -12.90 -8.68
CA LEU A 132 -0.19 -13.55 -9.18
C LEU A 132 -0.38 -15.08 -9.28
N PRO A 133 -1.14 -15.57 -10.27
CA PRO A 133 -1.52 -16.99 -10.36
C PRO A 133 -0.35 -17.94 -10.60
N ASP A 134 0.77 -17.44 -11.13
CA ASP A 134 1.96 -18.24 -11.45
C ASP A 134 2.97 -18.32 -10.28
N MET A 135 2.65 -17.77 -9.12
CA MET A 135 3.56 -17.74 -7.98
C MET A 135 3.24 -18.83 -6.97
N GLU A 136 4.20 -19.75 -6.79
CA GLU A 136 4.15 -20.76 -5.74
C GLU A 136 4.80 -20.18 -4.47
N VAL A 137 4.02 -19.99 -3.41
CA VAL A 137 4.46 -19.25 -2.22
C VAL A 137 4.33 -20.13 -0.98
N SER A 138 5.46 -20.38 -0.30
CA SER A 138 5.46 -20.95 1.04
C SER A 138 5.12 -19.85 2.04
N VAL A 139 3.89 -19.88 2.58
CA VAL A 139 3.44 -18.92 3.59
C VAL A 139 3.65 -19.53 4.98
N ASP A 140 4.71 -19.10 5.67
CA ASP A 140 4.96 -19.48 7.05
C ASP A 140 4.33 -18.48 8.02
N PHE A 141 3.35 -18.95 8.80
CA PHE A 141 2.71 -18.15 9.84
C PHE A 141 3.49 -18.27 11.15
N ILE A 142 4.30 -17.28 11.46
CA ILE A 142 5.00 -17.18 12.75
C ILE A 142 4.14 -16.36 13.71
N GLN A 143 3.46 -17.03 14.64
CA GLN A 143 2.75 -16.36 15.73
C GLN A 143 3.65 -16.27 16.96
N CYS A 144 4.28 -15.11 17.16
CA CYS A 144 4.95 -14.80 18.43
C CYS A 144 3.89 -14.57 19.51
N SER A 145 3.52 -15.62 20.25
CA SER A 145 2.84 -15.46 21.53
C SER A 145 3.90 -15.12 22.59
N GLU A 146 3.75 -14.02 23.33
CA GLU A 146 4.42 -13.87 24.61
C GLU A 146 3.87 -14.95 25.55
N SER A 147 4.65 -16.02 25.78
CA SER A 147 4.44 -16.85 26.96
C SER A 147 4.82 -15.98 28.16
N ILE A 148 3.82 -15.35 28.77
CA ILE A 148 3.95 -14.80 30.12
C ILE A 148 4.30 -15.98 31.03
N ALA A 149 5.53 -16.02 31.50
CA ALA A 149 6.00 -16.83 32.62
C ALA A 149 6.37 -15.89 33.77
#